data_AF-B2KYT5-F1
#
_entry.id   AF-B2KYT5-F1
#
_cell.length_a   1.000
_cell.length_b   1.000
_cell.length_c   1.000
_cell.angle_alpha   90.00
_cell.angle_beta   90.00
_cell.angle_gamma   90.00
#
_symmetry.space_group_name_H-M   'P 1'
#
loop_
_entity.id
_entity.type
_entity.pdbx_description
1 polymer ?
#
loop_
_entity_poly.entity_id
_entity_poly.type
_entity_poly.pdbx_seq_one_letter_code
_entity_poly.pdbx_strand_id
1 'polypeptide(L)'
;LDGTENKSNFGANAILRVSLAVCKAGAAKRGLPLYRHIADLAGNKQLVLPVPAFNVINGGSHAGNKLAMQEFMILPTGANSFSEAMKMGSETYHNLKKIIKDKYGLDATAVGDEGGFAPNITNNKDALLIINDAISKAGYTGRIEIGMDVAASEFYKDGLYDLD
;
A
#
# COMPACT_ATOMS: atom_id res chain seq x y z
N LEU A 1 -9.72 32.24 5.14
CA LEU A 1 -8.47 32.46 5.89
C LEU A 1 -7.28 32.30 4.96
N ASP A 2 -7.04 31.13 4.37
CA ASP A 2 -6.02 30.99 3.31
C ASP A 2 -6.42 31.71 2.00
N GLY A 3 -7.65 31.48 1.53
CA GLY A 3 -8.25 32.22 0.40
C GLY A 3 -7.76 31.82 -0.99
N THR A 4 -6.85 30.85 -1.10
CA THR A 4 -6.33 30.37 -2.39
C THR A 4 -6.91 29.00 -2.74
N GLU A 5 -6.99 28.69 -4.03
CA GLU A 5 -7.51 27.40 -4.51
C GLU A 5 -6.64 26.22 -4.05
N ASN A 6 -5.32 26.37 -4.17
CA ASN A 6 -4.33 25.34 -3.88
C ASN A 6 -3.72 25.43 -2.47
N LYS A 7 -4.28 26.25 -1.57
CA LYS A 7 -3.78 26.45 -0.20
C LYS A 7 -2.34 26.99 -0.16
N SER A 8 -1.95 27.81 -1.13
CA SER A 8 -0.57 28.30 -1.30
C SER A 8 -0.15 29.34 -0.27
N ASN A 9 -1.08 30.11 0.30
CA ASN A 9 -0.73 31.14 1.29
C ASN A 9 -0.26 30.53 2.62
N PHE A 10 -0.91 29.48 3.10
CA PHE A 10 -0.54 28.81 4.36
C PHE A 10 0.15 27.46 4.17
N GLY A 11 0.02 26.84 3.00
CA GLY A 11 0.44 25.47 2.74
C GLY A 11 -0.61 24.45 3.17
N ALA A 12 -0.89 23.48 2.28
CA ALA A 12 -1.84 22.40 2.58
C ALA A 12 -1.42 21.58 3.81
N ASN A 13 -0.11 21.39 4.01
CA ASN A 13 0.46 20.69 5.16
C ASN A 13 0.18 21.40 6.51
N ALA A 14 0.20 22.73 6.57
CA ALA A 14 -0.12 23.48 7.78
C ALA A 14 -1.62 23.37 8.10
N ILE A 15 -2.47 23.59 7.09
CA ILE A 15 -3.93 23.51 7.23
C ILE A 15 -4.36 22.09 7.63
N LEU A 16 -3.79 21.06 6.99
CA LEU A 16 -4.11 19.66 7.27
C LEU A 16 -3.80 19.27 8.72
N ARG A 17 -2.66 19.71 9.26
CA ARG A 17 -2.28 19.42 10.66
C ARG A 17 -3.32 19.96 11.64
N VAL A 18 -3.73 21.22 11.48
CA VAL A 18 -4.76 21.82 12.34
C VAL A 18 -6.09 21.10 12.16
N SER A 19 -6.49 20.80 10.92
CA SER A 19 -7.73 20.05 10.62
C SER A 19 -7.78 18.69 11.32
N LEU A 20 -6.70 17.90 11.21
CA LEU A 20 -6.60 16.59 11.87
C LEU A 20 -6.60 16.71 13.40
N ALA A 21 -5.91 17.70 13.97
CA ALA A 21 -5.89 17.96 15.40
C ALA A 21 -7.29 18.32 15.94
N VAL A 22 -8.02 19.17 15.22
CA VAL A 22 -9.41 19.53 15.54
C VAL A 22 -10.31 18.31 15.50
N CYS A 23 -10.17 17.44 14.49
CA CYS A 23 -10.95 16.20 14.41
C CYS A 23 -10.70 15.27 15.61
N LYS A 24 -9.43 15.09 16.02
CA LYS A 24 -9.07 14.31 17.21
C LYS A 24 -9.62 14.92 18.51
N ALA A 25 -9.49 16.24 18.67
CA ALA A 25 -10.02 16.95 19.83
C ALA A 25 -11.55 16.88 19.89
N GLY A 26 -12.23 16.96 18.74
CA GLY A 26 -13.67 16.80 18.61
C GLY A 26 -14.15 15.41 19.04
N ALA A 27 -13.44 14.36 18.63
CA ALA A 27 -13.71 12.99 19.09
C ALA A 27 -13.56 12.86 20.61
N ALA A 28 -12.45 13.36 21.17
CA ALA A 28 -12.18 13.32 22.60
C ALA A 28 -13.22 14.10 23.41
N LYS A 29 -13.62 15.30 22.96
CA LYS A 29 -14.66 16.13 23.60
C LYS A 29 -16.01 15.42 23.65
N ARG A 30 -16.33 14.61 22.64
CA ARG A 30 -17.56 13.81 22.57
C ARG A 30 -17.46 12.48 23.31
N GLY A 31 -16.29 12.11 23.83
CA GLY A 31 -16.06 10.80 24.45
C GLY A 31 -16.16 9.64 23.47
N LEU A 32 -15.88 9.88 22.17
CA LEU A 32 -16.00 8.87 21.12
C LEU A 32 -14.62 8.45 20.60
N PRO A 33 -14.46 7.19 20.15
CA PRO A 33 -13.32 6.81 19.32
C PRO A 33 -13.25 7.66 18.04
N LEU A 34 -12.03 7.95 17.56
CA LEU A 34 -11.82 8.81 16.39
C LEU A 34 -12.57 8.32 15.14
N TYR A 35 -12.57 7.02 14.87
CA TYR A 35 -13.26 6.45 13.70
C TYR A 35 -14.79 6.68 13.75
N ARG A 36 -15.39 6.67 14.96
CA ARG A 36 -16.83 6.93 15.12
C ARG A 36 -17.13 8.41 14.94
N HIS A 37 -16.26 9.28 15.43
CA HIS A 37 -16.37 10.72 15.20
C HIS A 37 -16.31 11.06 13.70
N ILE A 38 -15.35 10.47 12.97
CA ILE A 38 -15.23 10.62 11.52
C ILE A 38 -16.49 10.09 10.81
N ALA A 39 -17.00 8.92 11.23
CA ALA A 39 -18.22 8.37 10.64
C ALA A 39 -19.42 9.30 10.81
N ASP A 40 -19.59 9.91 11.98
CA ASP A 40 -20.66 10.88 12.21
C ASP A 40 -20.52 12.14 11.33
N LEU A 41 -19.29 12.67 11.19
CA LEU A 41 -19.02 13.82 10.31
C LEU A 41 -19.32 13.50 8.84
N ALA A 42 -19.07 12.26 8.41
CA ALA A 42 -19.34 11.79 7.06
C ALA A 42 -20.79 11.32 6.83
N GLY A 43 -21.65 11.31 7.86
CA GLY A 43 -23.01 10.77 7.76
C GLY A 43 -23.10 9.24 7.67
N ASN A 44 -22.02 8.52 8.00
CA ASN A 44 -21.93 7.07 7.93
C ASN A 44 -22.53 6.41 9.19
N LYS A 45 -23.64 5.70 8.99
CA LYS A 45 -24.30 4.96 10.08
C LYS A 45 -23.57 3.66 10.42
N GLN A 46 -23.20 2.91 9.38
CA GLN A 46 -22.53 1.62 9.50
C GLN A 46 -21.03 1.78 9.25
N LEU A 47 -20.23 1.06 10.04
CA LEU A 47 -18.78 1.00 9.90
C LEU A 47 -18.41 -0.29 9.16
N VAL A 48 -17.36 -0.22 8.36
CA VAL A 48 -16.82 -1.36 7.61
C VAL A 48 -15.31 -1.40 7.86
N LEU A 49 -14.77 -2.58 8.15
CA LEU A 49 -13.32 -2.78 8.17
C LEU A 49 -12.84 -3.01 6.74
N PRO A 50 -11.78 -2.33 6.28
CA PRO A 50 -11.31 -2.44 4.91
C PRO A 50 -10.58 -3.76 4.67
N VAL A 51 -10.50 -4.18 3.40
CA VAL A 51 -9.48 -5.14 2.99
C VAL A 51 -8.14 -4.39 2.95
N PRO A 52 -7.12 -4.83 3.71
CA PRO A 52 -5.80 -4.23 3.61
C PRO A 52 -5.14 -4.58 2.27
N ALA A 53 -4.63 -3.57 1.58
CA ALA A 53 -3.75 -3.74 0.43
C ALA A 53 -2.30 -3.56 0.91
N PHE A 54 -1.55 -4.65 0.98
CA PHE A 54 -0.18 -4.63 1.47
C PHE A 54 0.76 -4.47 0.28
N ASN A 55 1.50 -3.36 0.19
CA ASN A 55 2.60 -3.25 -0.76
C ASN A 55 3.73 -4.21 -0.36
N VAL A 56 4.03 -5.21 -1.19
CA VAL A 56 4.97 -6.29 -0.85
C VAL A 56 6.18 -6.37 -1.77
N ILE A 57 6.11 -5.76 -2.97
CA ILE A 57 7.26 -5.53 -3.85
C ILE A 57 7.20 -4.07 -4.33
N ASN A 58 8.30 -3.36 -4.13
CA ASN A 58 8.48 -1.98 -4.55
C ASN A 58 9.28 -1.92 -5.85
N GLY A 59 8.84 -1.05 -6.75
CA GLY A 59 9.55 -0.62 -7.95
C GLY A 59 9.43 0.89 -8.12
N GLY A 60 9.62 1.35 -9.35
CA GLY A 60 9.50 2.75 -9.75
C GLY A 60 10.35 3.67 -8.88
N SER A 61 9.80 4.84 -8.58
CA SER A 61 10.44 5.85 -7.73
C SER A 61 10.63 5.42 -6.27
N HIS A 62 10.01 4.31 -5.84
CA HIS A 62 10.08 3.79 -4.46
C HIS A 62 11.20 2.75 -4.25
N ALA A 63 11.96 2.38 -5.29
CA ALA A 63 13.05 1.42 -5.18
C ALA A 63 14.19 1.72 -6.16
N GLY A 64 15.44 1.48 -5.74
CA GLY A 64 16.62 1.56 -6.61
C GLY A 64 16.79 0.35 -7.54
N ASN A 65 15.71 -0.17 -8.12
CA ASN A 65 15.71 -1.31 -9.04
C ASN A 65 15.20 -0.92 -10.43
N LYS A 66 15.18 -1.87 -11.36
CA LYS A 66 14.75 -1.66 -12.76
C LYS A 66 13.25 -1.94 -12.99
N LEU A 67 12.48 -2.09 -11.92
CA LEU A 67 11.07 -2.44 -12.04
C LEU A 67 10.29 -1.16 -12.29
N ALA A 68 9.75 -0.94 -13.48
CA ALA A 68 9.08 0.32 -13.81
C ALA A 68 7.82 0.59 -12.96
N MET A 69 7.03 -0.44 -12.66
CA MET A 69 5.79 -0.30 -11.89
C MET A 69 6.10 -0.16 -10.40
N GLN A 70 5.40 0.77 -9.73
CA GLN A 70 5.77 1.24 -8.40
C GLN A 70 5.41 0.26 -7.28
N GLU A 71 4.21 -0.31 -7.30
CA GLU A 71 3.69 -1.11 -6.18
C GLU A 71 3.01 -2.38 -6.67
N PHE A 72 3.38 -3.50 -6.05
CA PHE A 72 2.70 -4.77 -6.22
C PHE A 72 2.15 -5.20 -4.88
N MET A 73 0.84 -5.16 -4.77
CA MET A 73 0.11 -5.35 -3.52
C MET A 73 -0.58 -6.70 -3.45
N ILE A 74 -0.67 -7.25 -2.24
CA ILE A 74 -1.57 -8.38 -1.94
C ILE A 74 -2.78 -7.90 -1.15
N LEU A 75 -3.96 -8.43 -1.50
CA LEU A 75 -5.24 -8.08 -0.91
C LEU A 75 -5.95 -9.35 -0.42
N PRO A 76 -5.94 -9.65 0.89
CA PRO A 76 -6.63 -10.83 1.44
C PRO A 76 -8.16 -10.71 1.45
N THR A 77 -8.78 -10.66 0.27
CA THR A 77 -10.23 -10.51 0.07
C THR A 77 -11.05 -11.71 0.56
N GLY A 78 -10.44 -12.90 0.64
CA GLY A 78 -11.06 -14.13 1.13
C GLY A 78 -11.00 -14.30 2.65
N ALA A 79 -10.57 -13.29 3.41
CA ALA A 79 -10.54 -13.30 4.87
C ALA A 79 -11.92 -12.98 5.47
N ASN A 80 -12.27 -13.62 6.59
CA ASN A 80 -13.54 -13.41 7.30
C ASN A 80 -13.47 -12.28 8.35
N SER A 81 -12.27 -11.73 8.59
CA SER A 81 -12.05 -10.62 9.52
C SER A 81 -10.79 -9.86 9.15
N PHE A 82 -10.68 -8.62 9.60
CA PHE A 82 -9.45 -7.83 9.44
C PHE A 82 -8.24 -8.52 10.09
N SER A 83 -8.42 -9.16 11.25
CA SER A 83 -7.34 -9.91 11.92
C SER A 83 -6.87 -11.11 11.09
N GLU A 84 -7.79 -11.83 10.44
CA GLU A 84 -7.43 -12.90 9.50
C GLU A 84 -6.72 -12.34 8.26
N ALA A 85 -7.18 -11.21 7.71
CA ALA A 85 -6.52 -10.54 6.59
C ALA A 85 -5.08 -10.13 6.93
N MET A 86 -4.85 -9.58 8.13
CA MET A 86 -3.50 -9.25 8.62
C MET A 86 -2.60 -10.48 8.73
N LYS A 87 -3.14 -11.60 9.25
CA LYS A 87 -2.41 -12.87 9.33
C LYS A 87 -2.01 -13.35 7.93
N MET A 88 -2.99 -13.44 7.02
CA MET A 88 -2.79 -13.86 5.63
C MET A 88 -1.74 -13.01 4.91
N GLY A 89 -1.82 -11.68 5.05
CA GLY A 89 -0.84 -10.75 4.49
C GLY A 89 0.56 -10.98 5.05
N SER A 90 0.70 -11.07 6.37
CA SER A 90 2.00 -11.25 7.03
C SER A 90 2.69 -12.58 6.70
N GLU A 91 1.94 -13.68 6.64
CA GLU A 91 2.48 -14.99 6.32
C GLU A 91 2.88 -15.08 4.84
N THR A 92 2.10 -14.46 3.95
CA THR A 92 2.44 -14.32 2.53
C THR A 92 3.70 -13.49 2.35
N TYR A 93 3.82 -12.35 3.04
CA TYR A 93 5.01 -11.49 3.01
C TYR A 93 6.28 -12.24 3.49
N HIS A 94 6.20 -13.03 4.56
CA HIS A 94 7.33 -13.83 5.03
C HIS A 94 7.70 -14.98 4.07
N ASN A 95 6.73 -15.58 3.39
CA ASN A 95 7.02 -16.57 2.35
C ASN A 95 7.66 -15.91 1.11
N LEU A 96 7.16 -14.73 0.73
CA LEU A 96 7.74 -13.92 -0.34
C LEU A 96 9.21 -13.59 -0.05
N LYS A 97 9.52 -13.18 1.18
CA LYS A 97 10.91 -12.93 1.63
C LYS A 97 11.82 -14.12 1.37
N LYS A 98 11.36 -15.34 1.71
CA LYS A 98 12.14 -16.57 1.50
C LYS A 98 12.36 -16.84 0.02
N ILE A 99 11.30 -16.74 -0.80
CA ILE A 99 11.41 -16.92 -2.25
C ILE A 99 12.41 -15.91 -2.86
N ILE A 100 12.32 -14.63 -2.48
CA ILE A 100 13.22 -13.59 -2.96
C ILE A 100 14.67 -13.89 -2.54
N LYS A 101 14.88 -14.26 -1.27
CA LYS A 101 16.21 -14.65 -0.77
C LYS A 101 16.80 -15.82 -1.56
N ASP A 102 15.99 -16.84 -1.81
CA ASP A 102 16.44 -18.05 -2.50
C ASP A 102 16.78 -17.79 -3.98
N LYS A 103 16.04 -16.88 -4.63
CA LYS A 103 16.19 -16.59 -6.08
C LYS A 103 17.19 -15.48 -6.38
N TYR A 104 17.26 -14.45 -5.54
CA TYR A 104 18.02 -13.22 -5.80
C TYR A 104 19.08 -12.91 -4.75
N GLY A 105 19.21 -13.75 -3.72
CA GLY A 105 20.17 -13.57 -2.63
C GLY A 105 19.63 -12.73 -1.47
N LEU A 106 20.42 -12.68 -0.39
CA LEU A 106 20.02 -12.02 0.85
C LEU A 106 19.79 -10.52 0.68
N ASP A 107 20.62 -9.86 -0.13
CA ASP A 107 20.58 -8.41 -0.32
C ASP A 107 19.27 -7.96 -1.00
N ALA A 108 18.66 -8.83 -1.81
CA ALA A 108 17.36 -8.57 -2.44
C ALA A 108 16.18 -8.57 -1.45
N THR A 109 16.41 -8.94 -0.17
CA THR A 109 15.40 -8.86 0.89
C THR A 109 15.43 -7.56 1.69
N ALA A 110 16.26 -6.60 1.27
CA ALA A 110 16.13 -5.22 1.72
C ALA A 110 14.75 -4.66 1.33
N VAL A 111 14.25 -3.74 2.16
CA VAL A 111 12.92 -3.15 1.99
C VAL A 111 13.03 -1.73 1.47
N GLY A 112 12.07 -1.32 0.64
CA GLY A 112 11.92 0.07 0.20
C GLY A 112 11.20 0.93 1.26
N ASP A 113 10.82 2.14 0.86
CA ASP A 113 10.25 3.16 1.75
C ASP A 113 8.96 2.71 2.46
N GLU A 114 8.20 1.81 1.83
CA GLU A 114 6.91 1.32 2.33
C GLU A 114 6.99 -0.09 2.96
N GLY A 115 8.19 -0.65 3.09
CA GLY A 115 8.41 -1.96 3.71
C GLY A 115 8.26 -3.17 2.79
N GLY A 116 7.82 -3.01 1.54
CA GLY A 116 7.89 -4.06 0.52
C GLY A 116 9.33 -4.31 0.05
N PHE A 117 9.60 -5.48 -0.53
CA PHE A 117 10.94 -5.85 -0.98
C PHE A 117 11.31 -5.14 -2.28
N ALA A 118 12.60 -4.85 -2.47
CA ALA A 118 13.12 -4.23 -3.68
C ALA A 118 14.10 -5.15 -4.45
N PRO A 119 13.68 -6.37 -4.87
CA PRO A 119 14.54 -7.25 -5.64
C PRO A 119 14.88 -6.63 -7.01
N ASN A 120 16.02 -7.01 -7.57
CA ASN A 120 16.43 -6.57 -8.90
C ASN A 120 15.68 -7.37 -9.99
N ILE A 121 14.38 -7.14 -10.09
CA ILE A 121 13.49 -7.70 -11.10
C ILE A 121 13.39 -6.69 -12.25
N THR A 122 13.62 -7.14 -13.48
CA THR A 122 13.48 -6.29 -14.68
C THR A 122 12.13 -6.46 -15.38
N ASN A 123 11.40 -7.54 -15.12
CA ASN A 123 10.12 -7.82 -15.74
C ASN A 123 8.98 -7.77 -14.72
N ASN A 124 8.02 -6.87 -14.92
CA ASN A 124 6.83 -6.73 -14.07
C ASN A 124 6.04 -8.04 -13.91
N LYS A 125 6.03 -8.90 -14.95
CA LYS A 125 5.38 -10.21 -14.89
C LYS A 125 6.06 -11.15 -13.88
N ASP A 126 7.37 -11.08 -13.74
CA ASP A 126 8.10 -11.93 -12.79
C ASP A 126 7.76 -11.58 -11.35
N ALA A 127 7.53 -10.29 -11.06
CA ALA A 127 7.06 -9.85 -9.74
C ALA A 127 5.69 -10.49 -9.41
N LEU A 128 4.74 -10.47 -10.36
CA LEU A 128 3.43 -11.11 -10.19
C LEU A 128 3.53 -12.62 -9.98
N LEU A 129 4.41 -13.30 -10.73
CA LEU A 129 4.61 -14.75 -10.59
C LEU A 129 5.17 -15.12 -9.22
N ILE A 130 6.15 -14.38 -8.71
CA ILE A 130 6.75 -14.62 -7.38
C ILE A 130 5.72 -14.35 -6.27
N ILE A 131 4.87 -13.33 -6.43
CA ILE A 131 3.77 -13.07 -5.49
C ILE A 131 2.77 -14.24 -5.49
N ASN A 132 2.39 -14.75 -6.67
CA ASN A 132 1.52 -15.93 -6.76
C ASN A 132 2.15 -17.17 -6.11
N ASP A 133 3.45 -17.40 -6.29
CA ASP A 133 4.19 -18.47 -5.62
C ASP A 133 4.17 -18.29 -4.10
N ALA A 134 4.31 -17.05 -3.61
CA ALA A 134 4.24 -16.75 -2.18
C ALA A 134 2.85 -17.00 -1.59
N ILE A 135 1.79 -16.59 -2.28
CA ILE A 135 0.39 -16.85 -1.91
C ILE A 135 0.14 -18.36 -1.84
N SER A 136 0.61 -19.10 -2.84
CA SER A 136 0.49 -20.56 -2.90
C SER A 136 1.24 -21.26 -1.77
N LYS A 137 2.51 -20.89 -1.52
CA LYS A 137 3.32 -21.43 -0.41
C LYS A 137 2.76 -21.09 0.96
N ALA A 138 2.08 -19.95 1.11
CA ALA A 138 1.39 -19.58 2.34
C ALA A 138 0.04 -20.31 2.53
N GLY A 139 -0.45 -21.05 1.52
CA GLY A 139 -1.69 -21.80 1.58
C GLY A 139 -2.95 -20.96 1.35
N TYR A 140 -2.83 -19.82 0.65
CA TYR A 140 -3.91 -18.84 0.47
C TYR A 140 -4.37 -18.64 -0.98
N THR A 141 -4.08 -19.59 -1.87
CA THR A 141 -4.55 -19.57 -3.27
C THR A 141 -6.06 -19.37 -3.35
N GLY A 142 -6.50 -18.39 -4.16
CA GLY A 142 -7.91 -18.03 -4.33
C GLY A 142 -8.52 -17.26 -3.16
N ARG A 143 -7.72 -16.90 -2.15
CA ARG A 143 -8.16 -16.08 -1.00
C ARG A 143 -7.42 -14.74 -0.89
N ILE A 144 -6.38 -14.54 -1.69
CA ILE A 144 -5.61 -13.31 -1.81
C ILE A 144 -5.59 -12.91 -3.28
N GLU A 145 -6.03 -11.68 -3.56
CA GLU A 145 -5.95 -11.04 -4.86
C GLU A 145 -4.67 -10.18 -4.94
N ILE A 146 -4.29 -9.81 -6.16
CA ILE A 146 -3.16 -8.89 -6.41
C ILE A 146 -3.71 -7.54 -6.90
N GLY A 147 -3.19 -6.46 -6.33
CA GLY A 147 -3.41 -5.09 -6.77
C GLY A 147 -2.11 -4.45 -7.21
N MET A 148 -2.18 -3.39 -8.01
CA MET A 148 -0.99 -2.71 -8.53
C MET A 148 -1.19 -1.21 -8.51
N ASP A 149 -0.15 -0.47 -8.10
CA ASP A 149 0.03 0.92 -8.50
C ASP A 149 1.14 0.97 -9.56
N VAL A 150 0.75 1.34 -10.77
CA VAL A 150 1.68 1.45 -11.89
C VAL A 150 2.44 2.77 -11.81
N ALA A 151 1.87 3.82 -11.21
CA ALA A 151 2.41 5.18 -11.22
C ALA A 151 2.86 5.64 -12.63
N ALA A 152 2.06 5.35 -13.66
CA ALA A 152 2.47 5.45 -15.06
C ALA A 152 2.89 6.86 -15.52
N SER A 153 2.48 7.89 -14.78
CA SER A 153 2.92 9.26 -15.03
C SER A 153 4.43 9.45 -14.83
N GLU A 154 5.07 8.65 -13.97
CA GLU A 154 6.52 8.73 -13.69
C GLU A 154 7.38 8.34 -14.89
N PHE A 155 6.82 7.56 -15.82
CA PHE A 155 7.50 7.10 -17.01
C PHE A 155 6.71 7.37 -18.29
N TYR A 156 5.74 8.28 -18.22
CA TYR A 156 5.08 8.81 -19.41
C TYR A 156 5.97 9.88 -20.06
N LYS A 157 6.35 9.65 -21.32
CA LYS A 157 7.25 10.52 -22.07
C LYS A 157 6.81 10.61 -23.52
N ASP A 158 6.67 11.83 -24.01
CA ASP A 158 6.40 12.13 -25.42
C ASP A 158 5.18 11.40 -26.03
N GLY A 159 4.11 11.20 -25.25
CA GLY A 159 2.90 10.51 -25.71
C GLY A 159 2.94 8.98 -25.54
N LEU A 160 4.04 8.43 -25.04
CA LEU A 160 4.30 7.01 -24.85
C LEU A 160 4.70 6.70 -23.40
N TYR A 161 4.87 5.42 -23.09
CA TYR A 161 5.32 4.94 -21.77
C TYR A 161 6.67 4.23 -21.91
N ASP A 162 7.66 4.70 -21.17
CA ASP A 162 9.02 4.15 -21.11
C ASP A 162 9.10 3.10 -20.00
N LEU A 163 9.43 1.85 -20.32
CA LEU A 163 9.51 0.78 -19.32
C LEU A 163 10.95 0.26 -19.13
N ASP A 164 11.92 0.89 -19.81
CA ASP A 164 13.32 0.47 -19.90
C ASP A 164 14.27 1.20 -18.94
#